data_AF-A0A8H2VX84-F1
#
_entry.id   AF-A0A8H2VX84-F1
#
_cell.length_a   1.000
_cell.length_b   1.000
_cell.length_c   1.000
_cell.angle_alpha   90.00
_cell.angle_beta   90.00
_cell.angle_gamma   90.00
#
_symmetry.space_group_name_H-M   'P 1'
#
loop_
_entity.id
_entity.type
_entity.pdbx_description
1 polymer ?
#
loop_
_entity_poly.entity_id
_entity_poly.type
_entity_poly.pdbx_seq_one_letter_code
_entity_poly.pdbx_strand_id
1 'polypeptide(L)'
;MGRMHSNGKGISSSALPYSRAPPSWLKTTPEQVVDQICKLAKKGAAPSQIGVVLRDSHGIAQVKVVTGNKILRILKSNGLAPEIPEDLYMLIKKAVAVRKHLERNRKDKDSKFRLILIESRIHRLSRYYKTVGVLPPTWRYESATASTMVA
;
A
#
# COMPACT_ATOMS: atom_id res chain seq x y z
N MET A 1 -12.44 -10.54 -1.95
CA MET A 1 -11.32 -10.87 -1.05
C MET A 1 -10.89 -12.33 -1.21
N GLY A 2 -9.64 -12.58 -1.59
CA GLY A 2 -9.19 -13.90 -2.09
C GLY A 2 -9.55 -14.06 -3.58
N ARG A 3 -8.78 -14.77 -4.42
CA ARG A 3 -7.64 -15.66 -4.17
C ARG A 3 -6.41 -15.21 -4.97
N MET A 4 -5.20 -15.50 -4.48
CA MET A 4 -3.98 -15.49 -5.32
C MET A 4 -3.11 -16.71 -5.01
N HIS A 5 -2.84 -16.96 -3.73
CA HIS A 5 -2.25 -18.21 -3.24
C HIS A 5 -3.11 -18.72 -2.06
N SER A 6 -4.40 -18.99 -2.30
CA SER A 6 -5.34 -19.36 -1.24
C SER A 6 -6.54 -20.17 -1.72
N ASN A 7 -7.22 -20.78 -0.75
CA ASN A 7 -8.64 -21.14 -0.84
C ASN A 7 -9.55 -19.94 -0.43
N GLY A 8 -10.86 -20.17 -0.26
CA GLY A 8 -11.91 -19.15 -0.06
C GLY A 8 -12.30 -18.41 -1.35
N LYS A 9 -13.50 -18.61 -1.90
CA LYS A 9 -13.97 -17.93 -3.16
C LYS A 9 -14.57 -16.53 -2.87
N GLY A 10 -13.98 -15.75 -1.97
CA GLY A 10 -14.63 -14.57 -1.38
C GLY A 10 -14.80 -13.38 -2.34
N ILE A 11 -16.04 -12.96 -2.58
CA ILE A 11 -16.36 -11.72 -3.30
C ILE A 11 -16.75 -10.67 -2.25
N SER A 12 -15.85 -9.71 -2.03
CA SER A 12 -16.02 -8.59 -1.09
C SER A 12 -14.98 -7.54 -1.44
N SER A 13 -15.48 -6.31 -1.62
CA SER A 13 -14.79 -5.09 -2.04
C SER A 13 -15.73 -3.90 -1.85
N SER A 14 -15.20 -2.68 -1.70
CA SER A 14 -16.03 -1.47 -1.65
C SER A 14 -16.80 -1.24 -2.95
N ALA A 15 -18.10 -0.99 -2.86
CA ALA A 15 -18.91 -0.47 -3.96
C ALA A 15 -18.84 1.06 -3.93
N LEU A 16 -18.33 1.69 -5.00
CA LEU A 16 -18.29 3.15 -5.12
C LEU A 16 -19.66 3.68 -5.56
N PRO A 17 -20.10 4.85 -5.06
CA PRO A 17 -21.32 5.48 -5.54
C PRO A 17 -21.19 5.88 -7.01
N TYR A 18 -22.32 5.91 -7.73
CA TYR A 18 -22.35 6.31 -9.14
C TYR A 18 -21.96 7.78 -9.34
N SER A 19 -22.44 8.68 -8.46
CA SER A 19 -22.11 10.10 -8.53
C SER A 19 -20.62 10.33 -8.30
N ARG A 20 -20.03 11.16 -9.17
CA ARG A 20 -18.61 11.57 -9.13
C ARG A 20 -18.45 13.05 -8.75
N ALA A 21 -19.52 13.72 -8.35
CA ALA A 21 -19.48 15.08 -7.84
C ALA A 21 -19.25 15.06 -6.31
N PRO A 22 -18.52 16.05 -5.75
CA PRO A 22 -18.42 16.19 -4.30
C PRO A 22 -19.81 16.51 -3.70
N PRO A 23 -20.16 15.98 -2.52
CA PRO A 23 -21.43 16.30 -1.86
C PRO A 23 -21.52 17.79 -1.50
N SER A 24 -22.72 18.39 -1.64
CA SER A 24 -22.93 19.84 -1.41
C SER A 24 -22.66 20.31 0.02
N TRP A 25 -22.68 19.40 0.99
CA TRP A 25 -22.32 19.66 2.40
C TRP A 25 -20.80 19.70 2.64
N LEU A 26 -19.97 19.14 1.75
CA LEU A 26 -18.52 19.15 1.91
C LEU A 26 -17.98 20.53 1.50
N LYS A 27 -17.62 21.36 2.50
CA LYS A 27 -17.11 22.72 2.28
C LYS A 27 -15.58 22.80 2.16
N THR A 28 -14.88 21.68 2.30
CA THR A 28 -13.41 21.60 2.22
C THR A 28 -12.91 21.87 0.80
N THR A 29 -11.98 22.81 0.64
CA THR A 29 -11.41 23.12 -0.68
C THR A 29 -10.40 22.05 -1.13
N PRO A 30 -10.14 21.89 -2.45
CA PRO A 30 -9.15 20.94 -2.94
C PRO A 30 -7.75 21.15 -2.35
N GLU A 31 -7.35 22.41 -2.13
CA GLU A 31 -6.08 22.82 -1.53
C GLU A 31 -5.95 22.35 -0.07
N GLN A 32 -7.01 22.53 0.73
CA GLN A 32 -7.06 22.04 2.11
C GLN A 32 -6.89 20.52 2.18
N VAL A 33 -7.50 19.77 1.24
CA VAL A 33 -7.33 18.31 1.15
C VAL A 33 -5.89 17.93 0.79
N VAL A 34 -5.23 18.67 -0.13
CA VAL A 34 -3.82 18.45 -0.49
C VAL A 34 -2.89 18.71 0.70
N ASP A 35 -3.11 19.80 1.45
CA ASP A 35 -2.33 20.11 2.65
C ASP A 35 -2.53 19.06 3.76
N GLN A 36 -3.77 18.60 4.00
CA GLN A 36 -4.03 17.49 4.92
C GLN A 36 -3.31 16.19 4.52
N ILE A 37 -3.30 15.84 3.22
CA ILE A 37 -2.56 14.69 2.68
C ILE A 37 -1.05 14.84 2.95
N CYS A 38 -0.49 16.02 2.69
CA CYS A 38 0.94 16.28 2.90
C CYS A 38 1.29 16.26 4.40
N LYS A 39 0.43 16.79 5.28
CA LYS A 39 0.60 16.73 6.74
C LYS A 39 0.57 15.30 7.28
N LEU A 40 -0.33 14.44 6.78
CA LEU A 40 -0.38 13.03 7.18
C LEU A 40 0.80 12.23 6.63
N ALA A 41 1.23 12.48 5.39
CA ALA A 41 2.42 11.84 4.82
C ALA A 41 3.71 12.22 5.56
N LYS A 42 3.86 13.49 5.97
CA LYS A 42 4.99 13.94 6.81
C LYS A 42 5.01 13.28 8.21
N LYS A 43 3.88 12.76 8.69
CA LYS A 43 3.79 11.93 9.90
C LYS A 43 4.08 10.44 9.65
N GLY A 44 4.47 10.06 8.43
CA GLY A 44 4.76 8.67 8.05
C GLY A 44 3.53 7.82 7.74
N ALA A 45 2.33 8.41 7.60
CA ALA A 45 1.12 7.64 7.27
C ALA A 45 1.17 7.14 5.81
N ALA A 46 0.86 5.86 5.60
CA ALA A 46 0.85 5.28 4.26
C ALA A 46 -0.33 5.80 3.41
N PRO A 47 -0.23 5.86 2.07
CA PRO A 47 -1.30 6.34 1.19
C PRO A 47 -2.67 5.68 1.43
N SER A 48 -2.72 4.38 1.77
CA SER A 48 -3.97 3.71 2.15
C SER A 48 -4.57 4.27 3.46
N GLN A 49 -3.74 4.47 4.49
CA GLN A 49 -4.15 5.01 5.80
C GLN A 49 -4.60 6.47 5.69
N ILE A 50 -3.91 7.28 4.87
CA ILE A 50 -4.33 8.67 4.58
C ILE A 50 -5.76 8.69 4.04
N GLY A 51 -6.09 7.81 3.08
CA GLY A 51 -7.45 7.69 2.55
C GLY A 51 -8.50 7.30 3.60
N VAL A 52 -8.13 6.44 4.56
CA VAL A 52 -9.01 6.05 5.68
C VAL A 52 -9.25 7.22 6.64
N VAL A 53 -8.20 7.93 7.06
CA VAL A 53 -8.32 9.09 7.99
C VAL A 53 -9.12 10.25 7.38
N LEU A 54 -8.96 10.50 6.08
CA LEU A 54 -9.74 11.52 5.37
C LEU A 54 -11.23 11.13 5.25
N ARG A 55 -11.52 9.84 5.04
CA ARG A 55 -12.90 9.33 5.00
C ARG A 55 -13.56 9.38 6.38
N ASP A 56 -12.90 8.84 7.39
CA ASP A 56 -13.51 8.53 8.70
C ASP A 56 -13.53 9.74 9.64
N SER A 57 -12.53 10.62 9.59
CA SER A 57 -12.45 11.79 10.48
C SER A 57 -12.80 13.12 9.81
N HIS A 58 -12.71 13.22 8.47
CA HIS A 58 -12.91 14.46 7.72
C HIS A 58 -14.10 14.40 6.75
N GLY A 59 -14.79 13.26 6.62
CA GLY A 59 -15.94 13.08 5.71
C GLY A 59 -15.58 13.05 4.22
N ILE A 60 -14.30 13.03 3.86
CA ILE A 60 -13.84 13.07 2.46
C ILE A 60 -13.89 11.65 1.89
N ALA A 61 -15.06 11.26 1.38
CA ALA A 61 -15.31 9.90 0.91
C ALA A 61 -14.38 9.43 -0.23
N GLN A 62 -14.01 10.33 -1.15
CA GLN A 62 -13.11 10.06 -2.27
C GLN A 62 -12.25 11.28 -2.61
N VAL A 63 -10.95 11.23 -2.30
CA VAL A 63 -9.98 12.31 -2.62
C VAL A 63 -9.99 12.68 -4.10
N LYS A 64 -10.15 11.71 -5.01
CA LYS A 64 -10.22 11.95 -6.46
C LYS A 64 -11.42 12.82 -6.86
N VAL A 65 -12.55 12.69 -6.17
CA VAL A 65 -13.77 13.47 -6.47
C VAL A 65 -13.60 14.94 -6.09
N VAL A 66 -12.85 15.23 -5.01
CA VAL A 66 -12.61 16.60 -4.54
C VAL A 66 -11.45 17.27 -5.28
N THR A 67 -10.35 16.54 -5.50
CA THR A 67 -9.07 17.12 -6.00
C THR A 67 -8.75 16.78 -7.46
N GLY A 68 -9.58 16.01 -8.13
CA GLY A 68 -9.33 15.44 -9.48
C GLY A 68 -8.26 14.33 -9.52
N ASN A 69 -7.35 14.28 -8.53
CA ASN A 69 -6.18 13.39 -8.52
C ASN A 69 -6.24 12.31 -7.41
N LYS A 70 -5.48 11.24 -7.59
CA LYS A 70 -5.32 10.19 -6.56
C LYS A 70 -4.24 10.59 -5.55
N ILE A 71 -4.35 10.13 -4.30
CA ILE A 71 -3.41 10.39 -3.19
C ILE A 71 -1.95 10.19 -3.63
N LEU A 72 -1.61 9.04 -4.23
CA LEU A 72 -0.24 8.76 -4.69
C LEU A 72 0.29 9.78 -5.71
N ARG A 73 -0.57 10.35 -6.57
CA ARG A 73 -0.16 11.38 -7.54
C ARG A 73 0.09 12.72 -6.85
N ILE A 74 -0.75 13.09 -5.89
CA ILE A 74 -0.56 14.28 -5.05
C ILE A 74 0.77 14.19 -4.30
N LEU A 75 1.07 13.04 -3.69
CA LEU A 75 2.34 12.82 -3.00
C LEU A 75 3.56 12.89 -3.95
N LYS A 76 3.46 12.31 -5.16
CA LYS A 76 4.53 12.42 -6.18
C LYS A 76 4.78 13.87 -6.59
N SER A 77 3.72 14.64 -6.86
CA SER A 77 3.83 16.07 -7.22
C SER A 77 4.43 16.94 -6.12
N ASN A 78 4.35 16.52 -4.86
CA ASN A 78 4.93 17.23 -3.70
C ASN A 78 6.27 16.65 -3.22
N GLY A 79 6.86 15.67 -3.93
CA GLY A 79 8.11 15.02 -3.50
C GLY A 79 8.00 14.16 -2.23
N LEU A 80 6.77 13.84 -1.78
CA LEU A 80 6.47 13.07 -0.56
C LEU A 80 6.04 11.62 -0.86
N ALA A 81 6.33 11.11 -2.05
CA ALA A 81 6.02 9.72 -2.40
C ALA A 81 7.07 8.76 -1.85
N PRO A 82 6.68 7.59 -1.32
CA PRO A 82 7.64 6.57 -0.91
C PRO A 82 8.38 6.01 -2.14
N GLU A 83 9.67 5.72 -1.98
CA GLU A 83 10.52 5.12 -3.01
C GLU A 83 10.02 3.71 -3.39
N ILE A 84 9.73 2.88 -2.39
CA ILE A 84 9.18 1.54 -2.59
C ILE A 84 7.63 1.62 -2.56
N PRO A 85 6.91 1.02 -3.53
CA PRO A 85 5.46 0.93 -3.51
C PRO A 85 4.91 0.28 -2.22
N GLU A 86 3.83 0.83 -1.69
CA GLU A 86 3.24 0.43 -0.39
C GLU A 86 2.90 -1.07 -0.33
N ASP A 87 2.34 -1.63 -1.40
CA ASP A 87 1.97 -3.04 -1.47
C ASP A 87 3.17 -3.99 -1.45
N LEU A 88 4.27 -3.59 -2.10
CA LEU A 88 5.54 -4.30 -2.09
C LEU A 88 6.20 -4.20 -0.70
N TYR A 89 6.27 -3.01 -0.12
CA TYR A 89 6.80 -2.76 1.22
C TYR A 89 6.07 -3.62 2.28
N MET A 90 4.73 -3.64 2.27
CA MET A 90 3.94 -4.42 3.24
C MET A 90 4.09 -5.94 3.07
N LEU A 91 4.41 -6.44 1.86
CA LEU A 91 4.76 -7.84 1.66
C LEU A 91 6.17 -8.17 2.17
N ILE A 92 7.15 -7.29 1.96
CA ILE A 92 8.52 -7.45 2.49
C ILE A 92 8.46 -7.42 4.04
N LYS A 93 7.72 -6.47 4.65
CA LYS A 93 7.47 -6.43 6.11
C LYS A 93 6.97 -7.75 6.66
N LYS A 94 6.02 -8.37 5.94
CA LYS A 94 5.44 -9.67 6.31
C LYS A 94 6.42 -10.83 6.12
N ALA A 95 7.24 -10.82 5.06
CA ALA A 95 8.27 -11.83 4.84
C ALA A 95 9.34 -11.80 5.94
N VAL A 96 9.83 -10.61 6.30
CA VAL A 96 10.79 -10.39 7.40
C VAL A 96 10.23 -10.91 8.73
N ALA A 97 8.98 -10.58 9.07
CA ALA A 97 8.33 -11.05 10.29
C ALA A 97 8.21 -12.59 10.35
N VAL A 98 7.78 -13.23 9.25
CA VAL A 98 7.67 -14.70 9.18
C VAL A 98 9.04 -15.38 9.21
N ARG A 99 10.07 -14.78 8.60
CA ARG A 99 11.45 -15.28 8.66
C ARG A 99 12.02 -15.25 10.07
N LYS A 100 11.86 -14.13 10.79
CA LYS A 100 12.23 -13.97 12.21
C LYS A 100 11.51 -14.97 13.14
N HIS A 101 10.26 -15.33 12.82
CA HIS A 101 9.54 -16.41 13.51
C HIS A 101 10.15 -17.78 13.23
N LEU A 102 10.45 -18.10 11.97
CA LEU A 102 11.01 -19.39 11.54
C LEU A 102 12.44 -19.65 12.01
N GLU A 103 13.24 -18.61 12.25
CA GLU A 103 14.57 -18.71 12.87
C GLU A 103 14.50 -19.40 14.25
N ARG A 104 13.49 -19.04 15.05
CA ARG A 104 13.21 -19.64 16.35
C ARG A 104 12.44 -20.97 16.20
N ASN A 105 11.44 -20.98 15.32
CA ASN A 105 10.49 -22.08 15.15
C ASN A 105 10.80 -22.94 13.91
N ARG A 106 12.03 -23.48 13.82
CA ARG A 106 12.54 -24.17 12.62
C ARG A 106 11.70 -25.40 12.16
N LYS A 107 10.86 -25.96 13.04
CA LYS A 107 9.96 -27.09 12.76
C LYS A 107 8.59 -26.67 12.18
N ASP A 108 8.27 -25.38 12.14
CA ASP A 108 6.99 -24.86 11.61
C ASP A 108 6.95 -24.92 10.07
N LYS A 109 6.35 -26.01 9.57
CA LYS A 109 6.20 -26.27 8.12
C LYS A 109 5.15 -25.36 7.46
N ASP A 110 4.12 -24.93 8.18
CA ASP A 110 3.06 -24.08 7.62
C ASP A 110 3.58 -22.65 7.42
N SER A 111 4.26 -22.06 8.41
CA SER A 111 4.91 -20.76 8.23
C SER A 111 5.97 -20.79 7.12
N LYS A 112 6.71 -21.90 6.96
CA LYS A 112 7.64 -22.09 5.84
C LYS A 112 6.93 -22.09 4.49
N PHE A 113 5.82 -22.80 4.36
CA PHE A 113 4.98 -22.79 3.16
C PHE A 113 4.41 -21.38 2.89
N ARG A 114 3.87 -20.70 3.90
CA ARG A 114 3.36 -19.33 3.79
C ARG A 114 4.44 -18.33 3.39
N LEU A 115 5.67 -18.47 3.86
CA LEU A 115 6.81 -17.64 3.44
C LEU A 115 7.04 -17.74 1.93
N ILE A 116 7.10 -18.95 1.37
CA ILE A 116 7.23 -19.19 -0.07
C ILE A 116 6.11 -18.46 -0.85
N LEU A 117 4.88 -18.50 -0.35
CA LEU A 117 3.74 -17.80 -0.96
C LEU A 117 3.77 -16.27 -0.81
N ILE A 118 4.51 -15.73 0.16
CA ILE A 118 4.75 -14.28 0.32
C ILE A 118 5.87 -13.85 -0.64
N GLU A 119 7.01 -14.53 -0.63
CA GLU A 119 8.17 -14.22 -1.48
C GLU A 119 7.81 -14.34 -2.96
N SER A 120 7.03 -15.37 -3.34
CA SER A 120 6.48 -15.50 -4.70
C SER A 120 5.61 -14.30 -5.14
N ARG A 121 4.93 -13.61 -4.20
CA ARG A 121 4.20 -12.37 -4.52
C ARG A 121 5.13 -11.16 -4.65
N ILE A 122 6.15 -11.06 -3.79
CA ILE A 122 7.19 -10.03 -3.88
C ILE A 122 7.87 -10.07 -5.25
N HIS A 123 8.29 -11.26 -5.71
CA HIS A 123 8.92 -11.41 -7.03
C HIS A 123 7.98 -11.06 -8.20
N ARG A 124 6.68 -11.39 -8.10
CA ARG A 124 5.67 -11.02 -9.11
C ARG A 124 5.46 -9.50 -9.19
N LEU A 125 5.30 -8.82 -8.06
CA LEU A 125 5.11 -7.37 -8.01
C LEU A 125 6.39 -6.62 -8.40
N SER A 126 7.55 -7.08 -7.93
CA SER A 126 8.86 -6.53 -8.33
C SER A 126 9.04 -6.56 -9.85
N ARG A 127 8.69 -7.66 -10.52
CA ARG A 127 8.71 -7.74 -11.99
C ARG A 127 7.82 -6.69 -12.63
N TYR A 128 6.55 -6.59 -12.19
CA TYR A 128 5.61 -5.59 -12.68
C TYR A 128 6.14 -4.15 -12.50
N TYR A 129 6.61 -3.79 -11.31
CA TYR A 129 7.10 -2.44 -11.04
C TYR A 129 8.40 -2.09 -11.78
N LYS A 130 9.23 -3.08 -12.13
CA LYS A 130 10.37 -2.88 -13.04
C LYS A 130 9.92 -2.66 -14.48
N THR A 131 8.93 -3.41 -14.97
CA THR A 131 8.34 -3.20 -16.32
C THR A 131 7.68 -1.81 -16.45
N VAL A 132 7.05 -1.30 -15.39
CA VAL A 132 6.40 0.03 -15.38
C VAL A 132 7.38 1.16 -15.04
N GLY A 133 8.68 0.87 -14.84
CA GLY A 133 9.70 1.89 -14.56
C GLY A 133 9.56 2.57 -13.19
N VAL A 134 8.87 1.94 -12.23
CA VAL A 134 8.72 2.44 -10.85
C VAL A 134 9.88 1.99 -9.97
N LEU A 135 10.45 0.82 -10.25
CA LEU A 135 11.67 0.32 -9.62
C LEU A 135 12.80 0.28 -10.65
N PRO A 136 14.07 0.52 -10.25
CA PRO A 136 15.20 0.39 -11.16
C PRO A 136 15.35 -1.06 -11.65
N PRO A 137 15.83 -1.32 -12.89
CA PRO A 137 15.98 -2.67 -13.43
C PRO A 137 16.82 -3.61 -12.55
N THR A 138 17.83 -3.04 -11.89
CA THR A 138 18.74 -3.68 -10.94
C THR A 138 18.09 -4.06 -9.60
N TRP A 139 16.89 -3.56 -9.28
CA TRP A 139 16.23 -3.84 -8.00
C TRP A 139 16.00 -5.33 -7.79
N ARG A 140 16.39 -5.84 -6.62
CA ARG A 140 16.24 -7.24 -6.24
C ARG A 140 15.77 -7.35 -4.79
N TYR A 141 14.82 -8.24 -4.55
CA TYR A 141 14.49 -8.68 -3.20
C TYR A 141 15.54 -9.71 -2.74
N GLU A 142 16.27 -9.38 -1.68
CA GLU A 142 17.20 -10.28 -1.02
C GLU A 142 16.83 -10.38 0.46
N SER A 143 16.66 -11.60 0.96
CA SER A 143 16.09 -11.82 2.30
C SER A 143 17.00 -11.38 3.45
N ALA A 144 18.30 -11.24 3.21
CA ALA A 144 19.27 -10.79 4.21
C ALA A 144 19.21 -9.28 4.45
N THR A 145 18.97 -8.49 3.39
CA THR A 145 18.86 -7.03 3.43
C THR A 145 17.41 -6.54 3.57
N ALA A 146 16.41 -7.44 3.42
CA ALA A 146 14.99 -7.11 3.55
C ALA A 146 14.60 -6.45 4.88
N SER A 147 15.36 -6.67 5.96
CA SER A 147 15.14 -6.03 7.26
C SER A 147 15.49 -4.54 7.28
N THR A 148 16.53 -4.11 6.56
CA THR A 148 16.95 -2.69 6.54
C THR A 148 16.01 -1.83 5.68
N MET A 149 15.33 -2.43 4.69
CA MET A 149 14.31 -1.78 3.87
C MET A 149 12.97 -1.54 4.60
N VAL A 150 12.78 -2.12 5.80
CA VAL A 150 11.45 -2.17 6.46
C VAL A 150 11.51 -2.03 7.99
N ALA A 151 12.38 -1.13 8.48
CA ALA A 151 12.23 -0.59 9.83
C ALA A 151 10.86 0.13 9.96
#